data_AF-A0A4R5K948-F1
#
_entry.id   AF-A0A4R5K948-F1
#
_cell.length_a   1.000
_cell.length_b   1.000
_cell.length_c   1.000
_cell.angle_alpha   90.00
_cell.angle_beta   90.00
_cell.angle_gamma   90.00
#
_symmetry.space_group_name_H-M   'P 1'
#
loop_
_entity.id
_entity.type
_entity.pdbx_description
1 polymer ?
#
loop_
_entity_poly.entity_id
_entity_poly.type
_entity_poly.pdbx_seq_one_letter_code
_entity_poly.pdbx_strand_id
1 'polypeptide(L)' 'MNELNDVGGAAEPYAAPWPPEAVRTGDPEVDAALAHLQELPESPVAEHGGIYADLHDALMAALDAEVA' A
#
# COMPACT_ATOMS: atom_id res chain seq x y z
N MET A 1 25.10 10.82 24.49
CA MET A 1 24.35 11.42 23.37
C MET A 1 24.45 10.39 22.25
N ASN A 2 23.37 9.66 21.98
CA ASN A 2 23.39 8.65 20.93
C ASN A 2 23.30 9.41 19.60
N GLU A 3 24.36 9.32 18.79
CA GLU A 3 24.47 10.04 17.53
C GLU A 3 23.37 9.59 16.57
N LEU A 4 22.72 10.58 15.94
CA LEU A 4 21.62 10.40 15.01
C LEU A 4 22.17 9.80 13.71
N ASN A 5 21.96 8.49 13.56
CA ASN A 5 21.65 7.82 12.30
C ASN A 5 22.24 8.46 11.03
N ASP A 6 23.56 8.33 10.86
CA ASP A 6 24.19 8.45 9.54
C ASP A 6 23.88 7.16 8.75
N VAL A 7 22.70 7.10 8.15
CA VAL A 7 22.36 6.12 7.11
C VAL A 7 22.36 6.82 5.76
N GLY A 8 23.48 7.47 5.44
CA GLY A 8 23.88 7.81 4.07
C GLY A 8 24.43 6.60 3.30
N GLY A 9 24.05 5.37 3.65
CA GLY A 9 24.36 4.19 2.87
C GLY A 9 23.31 4.01 1.79
N ALA A 10 23.71 3.93 0.52
CA ALA A 10 22.82 3.50 -0.55
C ALA A 10 22.16 2.19 -0.12
N ALA A 11 20.87 2.23 0.17
CA ALA A 11 20.11 1.04 0.54
C ALA A 11 20.38 0.00 -0.55
N GLU A 12 20.96 -1.15 -0.19
CA GLU A 12 21.00 -2.28 -1.12
C GLU A 12 19.56 -2.49 -1.61
N PRO A 13 19.32 -2.60 -2.93
CA PRO A 13 17.97 -2.71 -3.44
C PRO A 13 17.32 -3.93 -2.78
N TYR A 14 16.31 -3.64 -1.94
CA TYR A 14 15.48 -4.66 -1.30
C TYR A 14 14.69 -5.36 -2.40
N ALA A 15 15.28 -6.38 -3.01
CA ALA A 15 14.74 -7.15 -4.12
C ALA A 15 13.82 -8.27 -3.63
N ALA A 16 13.07 -8.04 -2.54
CA ALA A 16 12.01 -8.97 -2.19
C ALA A 16 10.98 -8.96 -3.32
N PRO A 17 10.59 -10.13 -3.84
CA PRO A 17 9.59 -10.19 -4.88
C PRO A 17 8.29 -9.57 -4.38
N TRP A 18 7.64 -8.77 -5.23
CA TRP A 18 6.30 -8.31 -4.94
C TRP A 18 5.37 -9.52 -4.79
N PRO A 19 4.48 -9.55 -3.79
CA PRO A 19 3.54 -10.66 -3.63
C PRO A 19 2.67 -10.79 -4.89
N PRO A 20 2.61 -11.98 -5.52
CA PRO A 20 1.95 -12.17 -6.81
C PRO A 20 0.42 -12.22 -6.73
N GLU A 21 -0.15 -12.35 -5.53
CA GLU A 21 -1.59 -12.43 -5.32
C GLU A 21 -2.03 -11.41 -4.27
N ALA A 22 -3.08 -10.66 -4.58
CA ALA A 22 -3.76 -9.82 -3.60
C ALA A 22 -4.36 -10.71 -2.51
N VAL A 23 -4.14 -10.35 -1.25
CA VAL A 23 -4.72 -11.06 -0.11
C VAL A 23 -6.24 -10.95 -0.20
N ARG A 24 -6.93 -12.08 -0.29
CA ARG A 24 -8.39 -12.12 -0.19
C ARG A 24 -8.81 -12.10 1.27
N THR A 25 -9.65 -11.15 1.61
CA THR A 25 -10.22 -10.96 2.94
C THR A 25 -11.57 -11.68 3.09
N GLY A 26 -12.23 -11.98 1.96
CA GLY A 26 -13.57 -12.55 1.92
C GLY A 26 -14.68 -11.49 1.89
N ASP A 27 -14.31 -10.22 2.00
CA ASP A 27 -15.20 -9.08 1.78
C ASP A 27 -14.93 -8.49 0.38
N PRO A 28 -15.95 -8.41 -0.51
CA PRO A 28 -15.76 -7.96 -1.88
C PRO A 28 -15.39 -6.47 -1.99
N GLU A 29 -15.80 -5.62 -1.05
CA GLU A 29 -15.48 -4.19 -1.06
C GLU A 29 -14.03 -3.97 -0.62
N VAL A 30 -13.60 -4.69 0.42
CA VAL A 30 -12.20 -4.67 0.87
C VAL A 30 -11.28 -5.29 -0.19
N ASP A 31 -11.69 -6.40 -0.82
CA ASP A 31 -10.91 -7.05 -1.88
C ASP A 31 -10.75 -6.14 -3.12
N ALA A 32 -11.79 -5.36 -3.46
CA ALA A 32 -11.73 -4.37 -4.52
C ALA A 32 -10.78 -3.21 -4.17
N ALA A 33 -10.83 -2.71 -2.92
CA ALA A 33 -9.92 -1.68 -2.46
C ALA A 33 -8.45 -2.15 -2.50
N LEU A 34 -8.18 -3.37 -2.03
CA LEU A 34 -6.82 -3.94 -2.02
C LEU A 34 -6.26 -4.24 -3.42
N ALA A 35 -7.12 -4.36 -4.45
CA ALA A 35 -6.68 -4.57 -5.82
C ALA A 35 -5.81 -3.42 -6.35
N HIS A 36 -6.04 -2.18 -5.88
CA HIS A 36 -5.22 -1.01 -6.24
C HIS A 36 -3.75 -1.16 -5.87
N LEU A 37 -3.43 -1.98 -4.85
CA LEU A 37 -2.04 -2.22 -4.47
C LEU A 37 -1.23 -2.95 -5.53
N GLN A 38 -1.89 -3.62 -6.49
CA GLN A 38 -1.20 -4.31 -7.58
C GLN A 38 -0.56 -3.34 -8.58
N GLU A 39 -0.89 -2.06 -8.55
CA GLU A 39 -0.32 -1.03 -9.42
C GLU A 39 1.03 -0.52 -8.91
N LEU A 40 1.33 -0.64 -7.60
CA LEU A 40 2.55 -0.11 -6.98
C LEU A 40 3.87 -0.53 -7.62
N PRO A 41 4.06 -1.79 -8.07
CA PRO A 41 5.30 -2.21 -8.72
C PRO A 41 5.59 -1.48 -10.03
N GLU A 42 4.54 -1.02 -10.72
CA GLU A 42 4.63 -0.34 -12.00
C GLU A 42 4.61 1.19 -11.83
N SER A 43 4.12 1.68 -10.68
CA SER A 43 4.08 3.12 -10.37
C SER A 43 5.39 3.66 -9.78
N PRO A 44 5.81 4.87 -10.18
CA PRO A 44 6.89 5.59 -9.51
C PRO A 44 6.62 5.79 -8.01
N VAL A 45 7.67 5.71 -7.18
CA VAL A 45 7.56 5.89 -5.71
C VAL A 45 6.91 7.22 -5.32
N ALA A 46 7.10 8.28 -6.13
CA ALA A 46 6.47 9.58 -5.91
C ALA A 46 4.93 9.53 -5.99
N GLU A 47 4.36 8.55 -6.69
CA GLU A 47 2.92 8.36 -6.88
C GLU A 47 2.30 7.43 -5.82
N HIS A 48 3.12 6.66 -5.09
CA HIS A 48 2.64 5.71 -4.08
C HIS A 48 1.78 6.38 -3.00
N GLY A 49 2.11 7.62 -2.63
CA GLY A 49 1.32 8.39 -1.67
C GLY A 49 -0.13 8.62 -2.11
N GLY A 50 -0.36 8.85 -3.40
CA GLY A 50 -1.72 8.96 -3.96
C GLY A 50 -2.46 7.64 -3.90
N ILE A 51 -1.80 6.55 -4.32
CA ILE A 51 -2.38 5.20 -4.29
C ILE A 51 -2.79 4.79 -2.87
N TYR A 52 -1.98 5.10 -1.86
CA TYR A 52 -2.34 4.82 -0.46
C TYR A 52 -3.47 5.71 0.07
N ALA A 53 -3.57 6.96 -0.39
CA ALA A 53 -4.67 7.85 -0.03
C ALA A 53 -6.00 7.34 -0.63
N ASP A 54 -6.00 6.98 -1.91
CA ASP A 54 -7.18 6.43 -2.59
C ASP A 54 -7.62 5.10 -1.96
N LEU A 55 -6.67 4.23 -1.60
CA LEU A 55 -6.95 3.01 -0.85
C LEU A 55 -7.61 3.31 0.51
N HIS A 56 -7.09 4.30 1.24
CA HIS A 56 -7.64 4.68 2.53
C HIS A 56 -9.09 5.17 2.40
N ASP A 57 -9.36 6.03 1.42
CA ASP A 57 -10.70 6.55 1.15
C ASP A 57 -11.68 5.44 0.73
N ALA A 58 -11.23 4.49 -0.09
CA ALA A 58 -12.03 3.32 -0.49
C ALA A 58 -12.40 2.43 0.71
N LEU A 59 -11.45 2.18 1.61
CA LEU A 59 -11.70 1.39 2.83
C LEU A 59 -12.64 2.12 3.80
N MET A 60 -12.50 3.44 3.94
CA MET A 60 -13.44 4.26 4.73
C MET A 60 -14.86 4.19 4.17
N ALA A 61 -15.00 4.29 2.84
CA ALA A 61 -16.30 4.18 2.19
C ALA A 61 -16.96 2.81 2.41
N ALA A 62 -16.20 1.71 2.38
CA ALA A 62 -16.71 0.36 2.67
C ALA A 62 -17.22 0.24 4.12
N LEU A 63 -16.50 0.82 5.09
CA LEU A 63 -16.93 0.84 6.49
C LEU A 63 -18.22 1.64 6.69
N ASP A 64 -18.37 2.78 6.00
CA ASP A 64 -19.57 3.60 6.07
C ASP A 64 -20.78 2.91 5.42
N ALA A 65 -20.56 2.10 4.37
CA ALA A 65 -21.61 1.38 3.65
C ALA A 65 -22.26 0.26 4.51
N GLU A 66 -21.53 -0.35 5.44
CA GLU A 66 -22.05 -1.40 6.32
C GLU A 66 -23.09 -0.90 7.35
N VAL A 67 -23.08 0.41 7.64
CA VAL A 67 -23.94 1.05 8.65
C VAL A 67 -25.22 1.67 8.06
N ALA A 68 -25.41 1.59 6.73
CA ALA A 68 -26.51 2.24 5.99
C ALA A 68 -27.81 1.42 5.88
#